data_AF-A0A4Y8C1Q9-F1
#
_entry.id   AF-A0A4Y8C1Q9-F1
#
_cell.length_a   1.000
_cell.length_b   1.000
_cell.length_c   1.000
_cell.angle_alpha   90.00
_cell.angle_beta   90.00
_cell.angle_gamma   90.00
#
_symmetry.space_group_name_H-M   'P 1'
#
loop_
_entity.id
_entity.type
_entity.pdbx_description
1 polymer ?
#
loop_
_entity_poly.entity_id
_entity_poly.type
_entity_poly.pdbx_seq_one_letter_code
_entity_poly.pdbx_strand_id
1 'polypeptide(L)' 'KIIRAYTRIYVELFQNVPLVIQIFFLFYALPVLGIRLDIFTIGVLGVGAYHGAYVSEVVRSGILAVPRGQFEAS' A
#
# COMPACT_ATOMS: atom_id res chain seq x y z
N LYS A 1 -10.83 -7.37 14.06
CA LYS A 1 -11.68 -7.44 12.84
C LYS A 1 -11.58 -6.16 12.01
N ILE A 2 -11.73 -4.99 12.64
CA ILE A 2 -11.65 -3.66 11.98
C ILE A 2 -10.28 -3.41 11.31
N ILE A 3 -9.16 -3.62 12.02
CA ILE A 3 -7.80 -3.43 11.46
C ILE A 3 -7.59 -4.25 10.18
N ARG A 4 -7.99 -5.52 10.21
CA ARG A 4 -7.90 -6.41 9.04
C ARG A 4 -8.71 -5.90 7.84
N ALA A 5 -9.87 -5.29 8.08
CA ALA A 5 -10.67 -4.70 7.02
C ALA A 5 -9.97 -3.48 6.42
N TYR A 6 -9.43 -2.58 7.26
CA TYR A 6 -8.65 -1.43 6.80
C TYR A 6 -7.42 -1.83 5.99
N THR A 7 -6.61 -2.77 6.49
CA THR A 7 -5.43 -3.25 5.76
C THR A 7 -5.81 -3.86 4.41
N ARG A 8 -6.92 -4.60 4.35
CA ARG A 8 -7.40 -5.20 3.11
C ARG A 8 -7.83 -4.15 2.09
N ILE A 9 -8.60 -3.14 2.52
CA ILE A 9 -9.00 -2.03 1.65
C ILE A 9 -7.76 -1.29 1.12
N TYR A 10 -6.80 -1.01 1.99
CA TYR A 10 -5.53 -0.38 1.57
C TYR A 10 -4.81 -1.24 0.52
N VAL A 11 -4.56 -2.52 0.78
CA VAL A 11 -3.86 -3.39 -0.17
C VAL A 11 -4.60 -3.50 -1.50
N GLU A 12 -5.92 -3.74 -1.46
CA GLU A 12 -6.75 -3.87 -2.66
C GLU A 12 -6.75 -2.58 -3.48
N LEU A 13 -6.91 -1.41 -2.85
CA LEU A 13 -6.94 -0.14 -3.57
C LEU A 13 -5.59 0.15 -4.26
N PHE A 14 -4.50 0.00 -3.52
CA PHE A 14 -3.17 0.40 -4.00
C PHE A 14 -2.56 -0.60 -5.00
N GLN A 15 -2.92 -1.89 -4.95
CA GLN A 15 -2.46 -2.87 -5.94
C GLN A 15 -3.31 -2.89 -7.22
N ASN A 16 -4.62 -2.61 -7.13
CA ASN A 16 -5.52 -2.66 -8.28
C ASN A 16 -5.60 -1.34 -9.08
N VAL A 17 -5.09 -0.24 -8.55
CA VAL A 17 -5.03 1.05 -9.26
C VAL A 17 -3.59 1.29 -9.75
N PRO A 18 -3.36 1.56 -11.05
CA PRO A 18 -2.01 1.85 -11.56
C PRO A 18 -1.34 3.02 -10.83
N LEU A 19 -0.05 2.89 -10.49
CA LEU A 19 0.72 3.92 -9.79
C LEU A 19 0.63 5.29 -10.49
N VAL A 20 0.62 5.32 -11.82
CA VAL A 20 0.48 6.56 -12.61
C VAL A 20 -0.83 7.28 -12.28
N ILE A 21 -1.94 6.54 -12.13
CA ILE A 21 -3.24 7.12 -11.75
C ILE A 21 -3.20 7.66 -10.33
N GLN A 22 -2.51 6.99 -9.41
CA GLN A 22 -2.34 7.46 -8.04
C GLN A 22 -1.55 8.76 -7.98
N ILE A 23 -0.41 8.83 -8.69
CA ILE A 23 0.40 10.05 -8.80
C ILE A 23 -0.39 11.17 -9.49
N PHE A 24 -1.13 10.84 -10.56
CA PHE A 24 -2.00 11.80 -11.25
C PHE A 24 -3.05 12.38 -10.29
N PHE A 25 -3.70 11.54 -9.49
CA PHE A 25 -4.64 12.00 -8.48
C PHE A 25 -3.96 12.92 -7.46
N LEU A 26 -2.78 12.54 -6.96
CA LEU A 26 -2.04 13.37 -6.01
C LEU A 26 -1.65 14.73 -6.58
N PHE A 27 -1.29 14.77 -7.87
CA PHE A 27 -0.81 15.98 -8.53
C PHE A 27 -1.94 16.90 -9.02
N TYR A 28 -3.06 16.35 -9.50
CA TYR A 28 -4.13 17.12 -10.13
C TYR A 28 -5.41 17.22 -9.30
N ALA A 29 -5.77 16.18 -8.53
CA ALA A 29 -7.02 16.18 -7.76
C ALA A 29 -6.87 16.90 -6.41
N LEU A 30 -5.77 16.68 -5.67
CA LEU A 30 -5.55 17.36 -4.39
C LEU A 30 -5.54 18.90 -4.50
N PRO A 31 -4.96 19.51 -5.55
CA PRO A 31 -5.03 20.97 -5.70
C PRO A 31 -6.44 21.53 -5.85
N VAL A 32 -7.39 20.77 -6.39
CA VAL A 32 -8.82 21.17 -6.45
C VAL A 32 -9.42 21.27 -5.05
N LEU A 33 -8.91 20.47 -4.11
CA LEU A 33 -9.28 20.51 -2.70
C LEU A 33 -8.46 21.55 -1.90
N GLY A 34 -7.63 22.37 -2.58
CA GLY A 34 -6.78 23.39 -1.96
C GLY A 34 -5.46 22.86 -1.40
N ILE A 35 -5.16 21.58 -1.57
CA ILE A 35 -3.92 20.96 -1.07
C ILE A 35 -2.90 20.89 -2.20
N ARG A 36 -1.78 21.60 -2.06
CA ARG A 36 -0.67 21.55 -3.04
C ARG A 36 0.55 20.94 -2.38
N LEU A 37 1.03 19.86 -2.97
CA LEU A 37 2.23 19.15 -2.54
C LEU A 37 3.32 19.37 -3.58
N ASP A 38 4.57 19.44 -3.14
CA ASP A 38 5.71 19.43 -4.05
C ASP A 38 5.89 18.03 -4.68
N ILE A 39 6.63 17.99 -5.79
CA ILE A 39 6.80 16.76 -6.59
C ILE A 39 7.48 15.65 -5.78
N PHE A 40 8.43 16.00 -4.90
CA PHE A 40 9.12 15.01 -4.08
C PHE A 40 8.15 14.37 -3.09
N THR A 41 7.34 15.17 -2.38
CA THR A 41 6.31 14.67 -1.47
C THR A 41 5.28 13.79 -2.19
N ILE A 42 4.83 14.18 -3.38
CA ILE A 42 3.92 13.36 -4.21
C ILE A 42 4.57 12.02 -4.55
N GLY A 43 5.83 12.03 -4.94
CA GLY A 43 6.60 10.81 -5.23
C GLY A 43 6.69 9.89 -4.01
N VAL A 44 7.05 10.44 -2.84
CA VAL A 44 7.13 9.70 -1.58
C VAL A 44 5.79 9.07 -1.22
N LEU A 45 4.69 9.83 -1.28
CA LEU A 45 3.37 9.33 -0.94
C LEU A 45 2.86 8.29 -1.93
N GLY A 46 2.92 8.58 -3.23
CA GLY A 46 2.41 7.68 -4.28
C GLY A 46 3.21 6.38 -4.35
N VAL A 47 4.53 6.49 -4.49
CA VAL A 47 5.41 5.31 -4.58
C VAL A 47 5.44 4.56 -3.26
N GLY A 48 5.55 5.26 -2.12
CA GLY A 48 5.59 4.65 -0.80
C GLY A 48 4.31 3.89 -0.48
N ALA A 49 3.14 4.47 -0.75
CA ALA A 49 1.87 3.81 -0.50
C ALA A 49 1.62 2.63 -1.46
N TYR A 50 1.98 2.77 -2.75
CA TYR A 50 1.91 1.66 -3.70
C TYR A 50 2.84 0.52 -3.27
N HIS A 51 4.12 0.81 -3.06
CA HIS A 51 5.12 -0.21 -2.73
C HIS A 51 4.85 -0.86 -1.37
N GLY A 52 4.41 -0.09 -0.37
CA GLY A 52 4.02 -0.62 0.94
C GLY A 52 2.91 -1.66 0.86
N ALA A 53 1.96 -1.51 -0.06
CA ALA A 53 0.91 -2.50 -0.30
C ALA A 53 1.45 -3.79 -0.91
N TYR A 54 2.45 -3.74 -1.79
CA TYR A 54 3.10 -4.94 -2.34
C TYR A 54 3.97 -5.63 -1.29
N VAL A 55 4.77 -4.87 -0.54
CA VAL A 55 5.66 -5.41 0.50
C VAL A 55 4.85 -6.10 1.59
N SER A 56 3.68 -5.58 1.98
CA SER A 56 2.84 -6.22 2.98
C SER A 56 2.36 -7.61 2.55
N GLU A 57 2.00 -7.79 1.28
CA GLU A 57 1.62 -9.09 0.73
C GLU A 57 2.81 -10.04 0.58
N VAL A 58 3.99 -9.52 0.23
CA VAL A 58 5.24 -10.31 0.22
C VAL A 58 5.55 -10.84 1.62
N VAL A 59 5.51 -9.99 2.65
CA VAL A 59 5.75 -10.40 4.03
C VAL A 59 4.69 -11.41 4.49
N ARG A 60 3.40 -11.15 4.22
CA ARG A 60 2.31 -12.07 4.55
C ARG A 60 2.52 -13.44 3.91
N SER A 61 2.87 -13.46 2.62
CA SER A 61 3.11 -14.70 1.88
C SER A 61 4.35 -15.42 2.40
N GLY A 62 5.40 -14.68 2.76
CA GLY A 62 6.61 -15.24 3.38
C GLY A 62 6.34 -15.93 4.70
N ILE A 63 5.52 -15.31 5.58
CA ILE A 63 5.12 -15.93 6.86
C ILE A 63 4.29 -17.19 6.61
N LEU A 64 3.33 -17.14 5.68
CA LEU A 64 2.45 -18.28 5.37
C LEU A 64 3.17 -19.43 4.66
N ALA A 65 4.32 -19.17 4.03
CA ALA A 65 5.14 -20.19 3.39
C ALA A 65 5.89 -21.08 4.40
N VAL A 66 6.04 -20.66 5.67
CA VAL A 66 6.70 -21.45 6.70
C VAL A 66 5.82 -22.64 7.12
N PRO A 67 6.35 -23.88 7.10
CA PRO A 67 5.58 -25.07 7.50
C PRO A 67 5.13 -25.01 8.96
N ARG A 68 3.91 -25.50 9.24
CA ARG A 68 3.33 -25.48 10.60
C ARG A 68 4.17 -26.20 11.65
N GLY A 69 4.80 -27.32 11.29
CA GLY A 69 5.68 -28.06 12.20
C GLY A 69 6.89 -27.27 12.69
N GLN A 70 7.31 -26.21 11.99
CA GLN A 70 8.37 -25.31 12.47
C GLN A 70 7.88 -24.34 13.54
N PHE A 71 6.59 -23.95 13.51
CA PHE A 71 5.98 -23.13 14.54
C PHE A 71 5.63 -23.93 15.80
N GLU A 72 5.34 -25.22 15.68
CA GLU A 72 4.98 -26.10 16.79
C GLU A 72 6.20 -26.60 17.60
N ALA A 73 7.41 -26.51 17.03
CA ALA A 73 8.65 -26.98 17.65
C ALA A 73 9.36 -25.93 18.53
N SER A 74 8.92 -24.67 18.51
CA SER A 74 9.48 -23.54 19.28
C SER A 74 8.70 -23.29 20.57
#